data_AF-A0A179D724-F1
#
_entry.id   AF-A0A179D724-F1
#
_cell.length_a   1.000
_cell.length_b   1.000
_cell.length_c   1.000
_cell.angle_alpha   90.00
_cell.angle_beta   90.00
_cell.angle_gamma   90.00
#
_symmetry.space_group_name_H-M   'P 1'
#
loop_
_entity.id
_entity.type
_entity.pdbx_description
1 polymer ?
#
loop_
_entity_poly.entity_id
_entity_poly.type
_entity_poly.pdbx_seq_one_letter_code
_entity_poly.pdbx_strand_id
1 'polypeptide(L)'
;MEKIPQYLDLPVRVKPKNLRSEVQNLSEEWKKTCERSECFEEGSWHGEIDGSLRKLLQKLGKFFDWFSEHYPTRSKQTKSMLSYLDPFVSKLPEPIMELRAKEWKEIHDYFNDVSHHRFDSDFDTFSKWLEALEYFLLDRFVPKTFDDHKIIDDIIREGEENAKA
;
A
#
# COMPACT_ATOMS: atom_id res chain seq x y z
N MET A 1 -18.52 -11.62 -14.39
CA MET A 1 -17.96 -12.45 -15.49
C MET A 1 -18.11 -13.89 -15.08
N GLU A 2 -19.00 -14.61 -15.73
CA GLU A 2 -19.26 -16.04 -15.51
C GLU A 2 -17.99 -16.85 -15.82
N LYS A 3 -17.61 -17.77 -14.90
CA LYS A 3 -16.47 -18.68 -15.10
C LYS A 3 -16.90 -19.77 -16.10
N ILE A 4 -16.18 -19.86 -17.22
CA ILE A 4 -16.33 -20.94 -18.20
C ILE A 4 -15.91 -22.27 -17.55
N PRO A 5 -16.61 -23.40 -17.78
CA PRO A 5 -16.29 -24.69 -17.17
C PRO A 5 -14.85 -25.17 -17.46
N GLN A 6 -14.20 -25.77 -16.46
CA GLN A 6 -12.81 -26.26 -16.48
C GLN A 6 -12.53 -27.45 -17.43
N TYR A 7 -13.53 -27.92 -18.20
CA TYR A 7 -13.44 -29.15 -19.01
C TYR A 7 -13.34 -28.91 -20.52
N LEU A 8 -12.76 -27.79 -20.92
CA LEU A 8 -12.44 -27.52 -22.32
C LEU A 8 -10.92 -27.36 -22.43
N ASP A 9 -10.27 -28.33 -23.09
CA ASP A 9 -8.87 -28.30 -23.55
C ASP A 9 -8.68 -27.24 -24.66
N LEU A 10 -9.17 -26.03 -24.39
CA LEU A 10 -8.93 -24.86 -25.20
C LEU A 10 -7.55 -24.33 -24.81
N PRO A 11 -6.66 -24.02 -25.78
CA PRO A 11 -5.40 -23.39 -25.47
C PRO A 11 -5.67 -22.06 -24.77
N VAL A 12 -5.54 -22.05 -23.45
CA VAL A 12 -5.67 -20.85 -22.63
C VAL A 12 -4.53 -19.95 -23.04
N ARG A 13 -4.84 -18.89 -23.81
CA ARG A 13 -3.87 -17.86 -24.13
C ARG A 13 -3.35 -17.31 -22.80
N VAL A 14 -2.08 -17.60 -22.49
CA VAL A 14 -1.40 -17.05 -21.31
C VAL A 14 -1.63 -15.55 -21.35
N LYS A 15 -2.24 -15.00 -20.30
CA LYS A 15 -2.50 -13.55 -20.24
C LYS A 15 -1.17 -12.84 -20.50
N PRO A 16 -1.10 -11.94 -21.49
CA PRO A 16 0.14 -11.23 -21.75
C PRO A 16 0.53 -10.47 -20.49
N LYS A 17 1.82 -10.45 -20.18
CA LYS A 17 2.35 -9.69 -19.05
C LYS A 17 1.90 -8.24 -19.20
N ASN A 18 1.47 -7.62 -18.10
CA ASN A 18 0.95 -6.27 -18.15
C ASN A 18 2.12 -5.27 -18.26
N LEU A 19 1.93 -4.18 -19.04
CA LEU A 19 2.97 -3.17 -19.27
C LEU A 19 3.57 -2.64 -17.96
N ARG A 20 2.72 -2.44 -16.94
CA ARG A 20 3.15 -1.96 -15.62
C ARG A 20 4.19 -2.88 -14.98
N SER A 21 4.00 -4.19 -15.04
CA SER A 21 4.91 -5.19 -14.47
C SER A 21 6.24 -5.22 -15.19
N GLU A 22 6.24 -5.09 -16.51
CA GLU A 22 7.48 -5.02 -17.30
C GLU A 22 8.25 -3.72 -17.01
N VAL A 23 7.58 -2.58 -16.93
CA VAL A 23 8.22 -1.30 -16.55
C VAL A 23 8.75 -1.35 -15.12
N GLN A 24 8.03 -2.00 -14.20
CA GLN A 24 8.47 -2.20 -12.81
C GLN A 24 9.75 -3.04 -12.75
N ASN A 25 9.79 -4.18 -13.45
CA ASN A 25 10.98 -5.03 -13.53
C ASN A 25 12.18 -4.25 -14.09
N LEU A 26 11.96 -3.45 -15.14
CA LEU A 26 13.01 -2.63 -15.74
C LEU A 26 13.50 -1.54 -14.78
N SER A 27 12.61 -0.94 -13.98
CA SER A 27 12.99 0.04 -12.96
C SER A 27 13.84 -0.58 -11.84
N GLU A 28 13.55 -1.83 -11.44
CA GLU A 28 14.35 -2.55 -10.45
C GLU A 28 15.74 -2.88 -10.98
N GLU A 29 15.83 -3.31 -12.24
CA GLU A 29 17.12 -3.55 -12.88
C GLU A 29 17.91 -2.26 -13.07
N TRP A 30 17.24 -1.15 -13.41
CA TRP A 30 17.83 0.18 -13.47
C TRP A 30 18.47 0.58 -12.13
N LYS A 31 17.77 0.41 -11.01
CA LYS A 31 18.32 0.72 -9.67
C LYS A 31 19.57 -0.10 -9.36
N LYS A 32 19.53 -1.40 -9.62
CA LYS A 32 20.71 -2.27 -9.45
C LYS A 32 21.87 -1.84 -10.33
N THR A 33 21.58 -1.38 -11.56
CA THR A 33 22.60 -0.88 -12.48
C THR A 33 23.24 0.40 -11.93
N CYS A 34 22.43 1.33 -11.43
CA CYS A 34 22.95 2.53 -10.76
C CYS A 34 23.78 2.19 -9.50
N GLU A 35 23.40 1.19 -8.71
CA GLU A 35 24.15 0.78 -7.51
C GLU A 35 25.47 0.06 -7.81
N ARG A 36 25.55 -0.66 -8.92
CA ARG A 36 26.69 -1.55 -9.24
C ARG A 36 27.62 -1.01 -10.31
N SER A 37 27.18 -0.02 -11.09
CA SER A 37 27.99 0.50 -12.19
C SER A 37 29.04 1.46 -11.67
N GLU A 38 30.31 1.18 -11.99
CA GLU A 38 31.43 2.11 -11.78
C GLU A 38 31.28 3.40 -12.59
N CYS A 39 30.41 3.38 -13.61
CA CYS A 39 30.15 4.54 -14.45
C CYS A 39 29.00 5.42 -13.93
N PHE A 40 28.39 5.10 -12.79
CA PHE A 40 27.33 5.92 -12.19
C PHE A 40 27.78 6.45 -10.83
N GLU A 41 28.02 7.76 -10.75
CA GLU A 41 28.46 8.43 -9.53
C GLU A 41 27.63 9.70 -9.30
N GLU A 42 27.23 9.92 -8.04
CA GLU A 42 26.51 11.13 -7.59
C GLU A 42 25.29 11.51 -8.46
N GLY A 43 24.58 10.53 -9.02
CA GLY A 43 23.40 10.78 -9.86
C GLY A 43 23.70 11.11 -11.33
N SER A 44 24.94 10.93 -11.78
CA SER A 44 25.36 11.18 -13.16
C SER A 44 26.21 10.05 -13.72
N TRP A 45 26.16 9.89 -15.04
CA TRP A 45 26.88 8.84 -15.78
C TRP A 45 28.23 9.36 -16.29
N HIS A 46 29.31 8.78 -15.80
CA HIS A 46 30.71 9.12 -16.07
C HIS A 46 31.46 7.93 -16.69
N GLY A 47 32.76 8.10 -17.00
CA GLY A 47 33.58 7.06 -17.65
C GLY A 47 33.54 7.06 -19.18
N GLU A 48 33.95 5.94 -19.79
CA GLU A 48 34.01 5.72 -21.25
C GLU A 48 32.62 5.51 -21.88
N ILE A 49 31.72 6.46 -21.65
CA ILE A 49 30.38 6.46 -22.24
C ILE A 49 30.29 7.58 -23.27
N ASP A 50 29.83 7.25 -24.49
CA ASP A 50 29.59 8.26 -25.51
C ASP A 50 28.45 9.22 -25.12
N GLY A 51 28.47 10.42 -25.72
CA GLY A 51 27.51 11.47 -25.37
C GLY A 51 26.05 11.13 -25.68
N SER A 52 25.78 10.24 -26.64
CA SER A 52 24.42 9.82 -27.01
C SER A 52 23.87 8.81 -26.00
N LEU A 53 24.68 7.83 -25.60
CA LEU A 53 24.34 6.86 -24.56
C LEU A 53 24.13 7.56 -23.21
N ARG A 54 24.99 8.53 -22.85
CA ARG A 54 24.79 9.34 -21.63
C ARG A 54 23.43 10.05 -21.62
N LYS A 55 23.03 10.66 -22.74
CA LYS A 55 21.72 11.32 -22.86
C LYS A 55 20.56 10.33 -22.72
N LEU A 56 20.69 9.12 -23.27
CA LEU A 56 19.68 8.07 -23.13
C LEU A 56 19.55 7.65 -21.66
N LEU A 57 20.66 7.37 -20.99
CA LEU A 57 20.69 6.96 -19.59
C LEU A 57 20.07 8.03 -18.67
N GLN A 58 20.37 9.30 -18.90
CA GLN A 58 19.71 10.40 -18.17
C GLN A 58 18.20 10.45 -18.41
N LYS A 59 17.73 10.22 -19.66
CA LYS A 59 16.30 10.16 -19.96
C LYS A 59 15.62 8.96 -19.29
N LEU A 60 16.29 7.81 -19.23
CA LEU A 60 15.80 6.62 -18.54
C LEU A 60 15.67 6.87 -17.04
N GLY A 61 16.66 7.49 -16.40
CA GLY A 61 16.57 7.91 -15.00
C GLY A 61 15.33 8.76 -14.73
N LYS A 62 15.17 9.85 -15.50
CA LYS A 62 13.99 10.73 -15.40
C LYS A 62 12.66 10.00 -15.62
N PHE A 63 12.64 9.06 -16.56
CA PHE A 63 11.46 8.25 -16.83
C PHE A 63 11.09 7.36 -15.63
N PHE A 64 12.07 6.68 -15.02
CA PHE A 64 11.81 5.84 -13.85
C PHE A 64 11.45 6.66 -12.61
N ASP A 65 12.03 7.84 -12.43
CA ASP A 65 11.64 8.77 -11.37
C ASP A 65 10.17 9.17 -11.53
N TRP A 66 9.79 9.65 -12.73
CA TRP A 66 8.42 9.98 -13.08
C TRP A 66 7.46 8.79 -12.89
N PHE A 67 7.86 7.60 -13.32
CA PHE A 67 7.05 6.39 -13.16
C PHE A 67 6.84 6.05 -11.67
N SER A 68 7.88 6.18 -10.84
CA SER A 68 7.79 5.89 -9.40
C SER A 68 6.90 6.88 -8.63
N GLU A 69 6.80 8.11 -9.13
CA GLU A 69 5.95 9.17 -8.59
C GLU A 69 4.49 8.95 -8.98
N HIS A 70 4.22 8.64 -10.24
CA HIS A 70 2.85 8.54 -10.78
C HIS A 70 2.23 7.15 -10.62
N TYR A 71 3.04 6.11 -10.47
CA TYR A 71 2.59 4.73 -10.31
C TYR A 71 3.12 4.11 -9.01
N PRO A 72 2.83 4.72 -7.84
CA PRO A 72 3.29 4.18 -6.58
C PRO A 72 2.83 2.74 -6.39
N THR A 73 3.70 1.94 -5.79
CA THR A 73 3.37 0.55 -5.46
C THR A 73 2.24 0.54 -4.43
N ARG A 74 1.44 -0.53 -4.40
CA ARG A 74 0.41 -0.70 -3.36
C ARG A 74 1.02 -0.58 -1.96
N SER A 75 2.24 -1.08 -1.75
CA SER A 75 2.97 -0.93 -0.49
C SER A 75 3.22 0.55 -0.14
N LYS A 76 3.70 1.37 -1.08
CA LYS A 76 3.92 2.81 -0.85
C LYS A 76 2.61 3.55 -0.57
N GLN A 77 1.53 3.20 -1.27
CA GLN A 77 0.20 3.75 -1.01
C GLN A 77 -0.30 3.36 0.39
N THR A 78 -0.15 2.10 0.79
CA THR A 78 -0.47 1.63 2.14
C THR A 78 0.34 2.39 3.19
N LYS A 79 1.66 2.49 3.06
CA LYS A 79 2.50 3.23 4.02
C LYS A 79 2.08 4.70 4.13
N SER A 80 1.72 5.34 3.01
CA SER A 80 1.20 6.71 3.00
C SER A 80 -0.14 6.83 3.71
N MET A 81 -1.08 5.92 3.45
CA MET A 81 -2.38 5.87 4.12
C MET A 81 -2.21 5.65 5.62
N LEU A 82 -1.34 4.70 6.01
CA LEU A 82 -1.06 4.42 7.42
C LEU A 82 -0.41 5.59 8.13
N SER A 83 0.47 6.34 7.47
CA SER A 83 1.05 7.56 8.03
C SER A 83 0.01 8.66 8.25
N TYR A 84 -1.04 8.72 7.42
CA TYR A 84 -2.12 9.69 7.58
C TYR A 84 -3.11 9.30 8.69
N LEU A 85 -3.36 8.00 8.84
CA LEU A 85 -4.19 7.44 9.90
C LEU A 85 -3.43 7.24 11.22
N ASP A 86 -2.15 7.61 11.27
CA ASP A 86 -1.35 7.45 12.47
C ASP A 86 -1.68 8.58 13.45
N PRO A 87 -2.15 8.25 14.67
CA PRO A 87 -2.44 9.27 15.67
C PRO A 87 -1.19 9.93 16.25
N PHE A 88 0.00 9.36 16.02
CA PHE A 88 1.25 9.92 16.49
C PHE A 88 1.70 11.09 15.60
N VAL A 89 2.02 12.23 16.22
CA VAL A 89 2.53 13.44 15.54
C VAL A 89 3.87 13.20 14.84
N SER A 90 4.62 12.19 15.30
CA SER A 90 5.90 11.78 14.74
C SER A 90 5.75 10.56 13.83
N LYS A 91 6.44 10.57 12.68
CA LYS A 91 6.54 9.40 11.81
C LYS A 91 6.98 8.17 12.60
N LEU A 92 6.21 7.08 12.49
CA LEU A 92 6.60 5.78 13.01
C LEU A 92 7.97 5.35 12.45
N PRO A 93 8.80 4.67 13.26
CA PRO A 93 9.99 3.98 12.78
C PRO A 93 9.68 3.04 11.62
N GLU A 94 10.54 3.02 10.59
CA GLU A 94 10.33 2.24 9.37
C GLU A 94 10.01 0.75 9.61
N PRO A 95 10.69 0.03 10.54
CA PRO A 95 10.35 -1.38 10.80
C PRO A 95 8.92 -1.57 11.30
N ILE A 96 8.39 -0.61 12.09
CA ILE A 96 7.02 -0.66 12.60
C ILE A 96 6.05 -0.38 11.46
N MET A 97 6.33 0.63 10.63
CA MET A 97 5.52 0.95 9.44
C MET A 97 5.42 -0.25 8.48
N GLU A 98 6.51 -1.00 8.30
CA GLU A 98 6.52 -2.21 7.47
C GLU A 98 5.66 -3.33 8.05
N LEU A 99 5.75 -3.58 9.35
CA LEU A 99 4.88 -4.54 10.03
C LEU A 99 3.41 -4.17 9.87
N ARG A 100 3.06 -2.90 10.04
CA ARG A 100 1.67 -2.43 9.87
C ARG A 100 1.20 -2.51 8.42
N ALA A 101 2.06 -2.21 7.45
CA ALA A 101 1.74 -2.34 6.04
C ALA A 101 1.53 -3.80 5.63
N LYS A 102 2.27 -4.73 6.24
CA LYS A 102 2.10 -6.17 6.04
C LYS A 102 0.78 -6.66 6.63
N GLU A 103 0.46 -6.27 7.87
CA GLU A 103 -0.82 -6.56 8.54
C GLU A 103 -2.02 -6.11 7.69
N TRP A 104 -2.02 -4.86 7.22
CA TRP A 104 -3.06 -4.35 6.30
C TRP A 104 -3.16 -5.19 5.02
N LYS A 105 -2.02 -5.54 4.43
CA LYS A 105 -1.99 -6.31 3.19
C LYS A 105 -2.65 -7.68 3.39
N GLU A 106 -2.36 -8.37 4.48
CA GLU A 106 -2.93 -9.69 4.77
C GLU A 106 -4.45 -9.61 4.93
N ILE A 107 -4.95 -8.62 5.68
CA ILE A 107 -6.38 -8.37 5.87
C ILE A 107 -7.06 -8.05 4.52
N HIS A 108 -6.48 -7.12 3.76
CA HIS A 108 -7.02 -6.73 2.45
C HIS A 108 -7.02 -7.89 1.46
N ASP A 109 -5.94 -8.67 1.38
CA ASP A 109 -5.81 -9.79 0.46
C ASP A 109 -6.84 -10.88 0.80
N TYR A 110 -7.10 -11.15 2.09
CA TYR A 110 -8.18 -12.04 2.53
C TYR A 110 -9.55 -11.61 1.97
N PHE A 111 -9.98 -10.37 2.26
CA PHE A 111 -11.30 -9.88 1.83
C PHE A 111 -11.43 -9.79 0.30
N ASN A 112 -10.33 -9.43 -0.38
CA ASN A 112 -10.30 -9.38 -1.84
C ASN A 112 -10.44 -10.77 -2.45
N ASP A 113 -9.81 -11.78 -1.87
CA ASP A 113 -9.89 -13.16 -2.36
C ASP A 113 -11.26 -13.81 -2.08
N VAL A 114 -11.87 -13.52 -0.93
CA VAL A 114 -13.28 -13.88 -0.64
C VAL A 114 -14.22 -13.22 -1.64
N SER A 115 -14.07 -11.91 -1.89
CA SER A 115 -14.90 -11.13 -2.83
C SER A 115 -14.76 -11.61 -4.28
N HIS A 116 -13.60 -12.16 -4.63
CA HIS A 116 -13.34 -12.73 -5.94
C HIS A 116 -13.69 -14.23 -6.05
N HIS A 117 -14.26 -14.83 -5.01
CA HIS A 117 -14.56 -16.26 -4.94
C HIS A 117 -13.36 -17.11 -5.36
N ARG A 118 -12.18 -16.76 -4.82
CA ARG A 118 -10.91 -17.49 -5.06
C ARG A 118 -10.72 -18.62 -4.07
N PHE A 119 -11.33 -18.52 -2.89
CA PHE A 119 -11.50 -19.61 -1.95
C PHE A 119 -12.80 -19.41 -1.15
N ASP A 120 -13.33 -20.50 -0.61
CA ASP A 120 -14.50 -20.45 0.26
C ASP A 120 -14.04 -20.26 1.70
N SER A 121 -14.51 -19.19 2.35
CA SER A 121 -14.32 -18.99 3.79
C SER A 121 -15.55 -19.45 4.53
N ASP A 122 -15.35 -20.19 5.62
CA ASP A 122 -16.42 -20.41 6.59
C ASP A 122 -16.68 -19.14 7.43
N PHE A 123 -17.78 -19.18 8.17
CA PHE A 123 -18.25 -18.06 8.99
C PHE A 123 -17.31 -17.73 10.15
N ASP A 124 -16.69 -18.73 10.78
CA ASP A 124 -15.77 -18.53 11.92
C ASP A 124 -14.50 -17.80 11.46
N THR A 125 -13.92 -18.26 10.35
CA THR A 125 -12.75 -17.66 9.72
C THR A 125 -13.05 -16.23 9.27
N PHE A 126 -14.20 -16.02 8.63
CA PHE A 126 -14.63 -14.68 8.20
C PHE A 126 -14.79 -13.73 9.37
N SER A 127 -15.42 -14.19 10.46
CA SER A 127 -15.62 -13.38 11.67
C SER A 127 -14.29 -12.97 12.30
N LYS A 128 -13.30 -13.87 12.36
CA LYS A 128 -11.95 -13.56 12.89
C LYS A 128 -11.20 -12.53 12.05
N TRP A 129 -11.32 -12.59 10.72
CA TRP A 129 -10.72 -11.58 9.84
C TRP A 129 -11.44 -10.24 9.88
N LEU A 130 -12.75 -10.25 10.11
CA LEU A 130 -13.53 -9.03 10.36
C LEU A 130 -13.10 -8.38 11.67
N GLU A 131 -12.99 -9.15 12.75
CA GLU A 131 -12.49 -8.68 14.04
C GLU A 131 -11.07 -8.11 13.91
N ALA A 132 -10.17 -8.77 13.16
CA ALA A 132 -8.83 -8.26 12.88
C ALA A 132 -8.86 -6.91 12.14
N LEU A 133 -9.76 -6.74 11.15
CA LEU A 133 -9.96 -5.46 10.46
C LEU A 133 -10.48 -4.38 11.41
N GLU A 134 -11.44 -4.71 12.27
CA GLU A 134 -12.01 -3.78 13.25
C GLU A 134 -10.95 -3.29 14.22
N TYR A 135 -10.18 -4.18 14.86
CA TYR A 135 -9.08 -3.79 15.74
C TYR A 135 -8.02 -2.96 15.00
N PHE A 136 -7.68 -3.34 13.76
CA PHE A 136 -6.73 -2.59 12.94
C PHE A 136 -7.18 -1.12 12.75
N LEU A 137 -8.46 -0.90 12.48
CA LEU A 137 -9.03 0.43 12.27
C LEU A 137 -9.18 1.21 13.59
N LEU A 138 -9.67 0.57 14.64
CA LEU A 138 -9.86 1.19 15.96
C LEU A 138 -8.55 1.67 16.59
N ASP A 139 -7.44 0.96 16.36
CA ASP A 139 -6.12 1.39 16.81
C ASP A 139 -5.65 2.71 16.18
N ARG A 140 -6.27 3.15 15.08
CA ARG A 140 -5.78 4.23 14.21
C ARG A 140 -6.75 5.41 14.07
N PHE A 141 -8.04 5.24 14.31
CA PHE A 141 -8.95 6.37 14.36
C PHE A 141 -8.76 7.16 15.67
N VAL A 142 -8.24 8.39 15.55
CA VAL A 142 -8.24 9.39 16.63
C VAL A 142 -9.21 10.53 16.32
N PRO A 143 -10.02 11.00 17.30
CA PRO A 143 -10.04 10.54 18.69
C PRO A 143 -10.56 9.11 18.79
N LYS A 144 -10.10 8.36 19.81
CA LYS A 144 -10.85 7.17 20.22
C LYS A 144 -12.26 7.69 20.43
N THR A 145 -13.21 7.25 19.61
CA THR A 145 -14.60 7.74 19.64
C THR A 145 -15.20 7.74 21.04
N PHE A 146 -14.65 6.92 21.95
CA PHE A 146 -14.97 6.87 23.37
C PHE A 146 -14.59 8.10 24.23
N ASP A 147 -13.52 8.84 23.92
CA ASP A 147 -13.13 10.01 24.72
C ASP A 147 -14.12 11.18 24.54
N ASP A 148 -14.66 11.33 23.33
CA ASP A 148 -15.68 12.35 23.02
C ASP A 148 -17.03 12.02 23.68
N HIS A 149 -17.41 10.75 23.81
CA HIS A 149 -18.67 10.38 24.45
C HIS A 149 -18.70 10.77 25.94
N LYS A 150 -17.59 10.56 26.66
CA LYS A 150 -17.51 10.98 28.07
C LYS A 150 -17.57 12.51 28.22
N ILE A 151 -16.91 13.24 27.32
CA ILE A 151 -16.96 14.71 27.31
C ILE A 151 -18.38 15.19 26.98
N ILE A 152 -19.05 14.56 26.02
CA ILE A 152 -20.45 14.87 25.68
C ILE A 152 -21.38 14.59 26.87
N ASP A 153 -21.22 13.44 27.54
CA ASP A 153 -22.02 13.10 28.73
C ASP A 153 -21.78 14.09 29.88
N ASP A 154 -20.52 14.50 30.09
CA ASP A 154 -20.15 15.48 31.11
C ASP A 154 -20.76 16.87 30.79
N ILE A 155 -20.77 17.30 29.53
CA ILE A 155 -21.39 18.56 29.06
C ILE A 155 -22.93 18.51 29.22
N ILE A 156 -23.56 17.38 28.86
CA ILE A 156 -25.02 17.21 29.01
C ILE A 156 -25.40 17.31 30.49
N ARG A 157 -24.67 16.62 31.37
CA ARG A 157 -24.91 16.68 32.82
C ARG A 157 -24.76 18.09 33.38
N GLU A 158 -23.72 18.83 32.99
CA GLU A 158 -23.52 20.22 33.41
C GLU A 158 -24.69 21.12 32.93
N GLY A 159 -25.17 20.91 31.70
CA GLY A 159 -26.34 21.63 31.17
C GLY A 159 -27.64 21.32 31.92
N GLU A 160 -27.87 20.07 32.30
CA GLU A 160 -29.05 19.65 33.06
C GLU A 160 -29.05 20.13 34.52
N GLU A 161 -27.88 20.24 35.14
CA GLU A 161 -27.72 20.79 36.49
C GLU A 161 -27.97 22.31 36.50
N ASN A 162 -27.46 23.03 35.50
CA ASN A 162 -27.65 24.48 35.37
C ASN A 162 -29.08 24.87 34.96
N ALA A 163 -29.82 24.00 34.28
CA ALA A 163 -31.22 24.25 33.89
C ALA A 163 -32.22 24.05 35.05
N LYS A 164 -31.79 23.48 36.18
CA LYS A 164 -32.62 23.21 37.37
C LYS A 164 -32.39 24.20 38.53
N ALA A 165 -31.47 25.15 38.37
CA ALA A 165 -31.21 26.25 39.31
C ALA A 165 -31.98 27.51 38.90
#